data_AF-A0A7S7P3Z1-F1
#
_entry.id   AF-A0A7S7P3Z1-F1
#
_cell.length_a   1.000
_cell.length_b   1.000
_cell.length_c   1.000
_cell.angle_alpha   90.00
_cell.angle_beta   90.00
_cell.angle_gamma   90.00
#
_symmetry.space_group_name_H-M   'P 1'
#
loop_
_entity.id
_entity.type
_entity.pdbx_description
1 polymer ?
#
loop_
_entity_poly.entity_id
_entity_poly.type
_entity_poly.pdbx_seq_one_letter_code
_entity_poly.pdbx_strand_id
1 'polypeptide(L)'
;MNKTPSILSLVLVLVALAVFGYFGARYMLNSHSESTMEQLRIVWPGVASLPEQDGGFLTELALTCNVVERPPVRAEVINCLRSVEMDASATARLDRLLKQAP
;
A
#
# COMPACT_ATOMS: atom_id res chain seq x y z
N MET A 1 -14.57 -30.88 -33.95
CA MET A 1 -15.91 -30.48 -33.43
C MET A 1 -15.70 -29.39 -32.40
N ASN A 2 -15.79 -28.13 -32.82
CA ASN A 2 -15.60 -26.99 -31.93
C ASN A 2 -16.92 -26.75 -31.19
N LYS A 3 -16.99 -27.18 -29.92
CA LYS A 3 -18.11 -26.85 -29.02
C LYS A 3 -18.10 -25.34 -28.84
N THR A 4 -19.09 -24.66 -29.39
CA THR A 4 -19.36 -23.24 -29.12
C THR A 4 -19.39 -23.07 -27.60
N PRO A 5 -18.52 -22.22 -27.01
CA PRO A 5 -18.48 -22.07 -25.57
C PRO A 5 -19.85 -21.57 -25.10
N SER A 6 -20.52 -22.39 -24.31
CA SER A 6 -21.78 -22.00 -23.67
C SER A 6 -21.51 -20.77 -22.80
N ILE A 7 -22.38 -19.77 -22.88
CA ILE A 7 -22.28 -18.52 -22.11
C ILE A 7 -22.10 -18.83 -20.61
N LEU A 8 -22.70 -19.93 -20.14
CA LEU A 8 -22.57 -20.43 -18.77
C LEU A 8 -21.13 -20.83 -18.42
N SER A 9 -20.39 -21.46 -19.35
CA SER A 9 -18.96 -21.77 -19.19
C SER A 9 -18.12 -20.49 -19.13
N LEU A 10 -18.51 -19.46 -19.87
CA LEU A 10 -17.79 -18.18 -19.93
C LEU A 10 -17.95 -17.39 -18.62
N VAL A 11 -19.18 -17.36 -18.07
CA VAL A 11 -19.46 -16.79 -16.75
C VAL A 11 -18.71 -17.53 -15.64
N LEU A 12 -18.66 -18.87 -15.70
CA LEU A 12 -17.98 -19.67 -14.68
C LEU A 12 -16.47 -19.42 -14.66
N VAL A 13 -15.85 -19.26 -15.85
CA VAL A 13 -14.44 -18.86 -15.97
C VAL A 13 -14.21 -17.44 -15.45
N LEU A 14 -15.10 -16.49 -15.74
CA LEU A 14 -15.02 -15.12 -15.21
C LEU A 14 -15.10 -15.08 -13.69
N VAL A 15 -16.04 -15.83 -13.09
CA VAL A 15 -16.16 -15.93 -11.63
C VAL A 15 -14.91 -16.55 -11.03
N ALA A 16 -14.37 -17.61 -11.64
CA ALA A 16 -13.13 -18.24 -11.17
C ALA A 16 -11.94 -17.26 -11.22
N LEU A 17 -11.80 -16.48 -12.30
CA LEU A 17 -10.76 -15.45 -12.42
C LEU A 17 -10.94 -14.31 -11.41
N ALA A 18 -12.17 -13.87 -11.17
CA ALA A 18 -12.45 -12.83 -10.18
C ALA A 18 -12.11 -13.28 -8.75
N VAL A 19 -12.44 -14.53 -8.41
CA VAL A 19 -12.10 -15.12 -7.12
C VAL A 19 -10.58 -15.26 -6.97
N PHE A 20 -9.89 -15.79 -7.98
CA PHE A 20 -8.42 -15.88 -7.97
C PHE A 20 -7.76 -14.52 -7.86
N GLY A 21 -8.26 -13.51 -8.59
CA GLY A 21 -7.77 -12.13 -8.51
C GLY A 21 -7.99 -11.52 -7.12
N TYR A 22 -9.16 -11.74 -6.51
CA TYR A 22 -9.47 -11.25 -5.17
C TYR A 22 -8.55 -11.84 -4.10
N PHE A 23 -8.32 -13.16 -4.13
CA PHE A 23 -7.43 -13.82 -3.17
C PHE A 23 -5.94 -13.51 -3.44
N GLY A 24 -5.53 -13.44 -4.69
CA GLY A 24 -4.16 -13.07 -5.07
C GLY A 24 -3.81 -11.64 -4.67
N ALA A 25 -4.72 -10.69 -4.90
CA ALA A 25 -4.55 -9.29 -4.50
C ALA A 25 -4.39 -9.17 -2.97
N ARG A 26 -5.19 -9.89 -2.18
CA ARG A 26 -5.09 -9.90 -0.71
C ARG A 26 -3.74 -10.44 -0.22
N TYR A 27 -3.20 -11.48 -0.86
CA TYR A 27 -1.92 -12.07 -0.47
C TYR A 27 -0.73 -11.14 -0.79
N MET A 28 -0.74 -10.52 -1.97
CA MET A 28 0.25 -9.49 -2.32
C MET A 28 0.17 -8.29 -1.38
N LEU A 29 -1.04 -7.79 -1.07
CA LEU A 29 -1.22 -6.67 -0.14
C LEU A 29 -0.60 -6.94 1.24
N ASN A 30 -0.78 -8.15 1.80
CA ASN A 30 -0.22 -8.50 3.10
C ASN A 30 1.31 -8.50 3.09
N SER A 31 1.95 -9.08 2.07
CA SER A 31 3.42 -9.07 1.97
C SER A 31 4.00 -7.67 1.74
N HIS A 32 3.27 -6.82 1.00
CA HIS A 32 3.66 -5.44 0.79
C HIS A 32 3.51 -4.61 2.07
N SER A 33 2.52 -4.90 2.92
CA SER A 33 2.33 -4.17 4.18
C SER A 33 3.48 -4.35 5.16
N GLU A 34 4.06 -5.56 5.25
CA GLU A 34 5.14 -5.85 6.19
C GLU A 34 6.46 -5.18 5.75
N SER A 35 6.79 -5.28 4.47
CA SER A 35 7.93 -4.58 3.87
C SER A 35 7.79 -3.05 3.89
N THR A 36 6.56 -2.56 3.71
CA THR A 36 6.22 -1.13 3.85
C THR A 36 6.41 -0.65 5.29
N MET A 37 5.98 -1.42 6.28
CA MET A 37 6.21 -1.08 7.69
C MET A 37 7.71 -1.04 8.04
N GLU A 38 8.52 -1.96 7.50
CA GLU A 38 9.97 -1.95 7.76
C GLU A 38 10.65 -0.72 7.16
N GLN A 39 10.27 -0.31 5.95
CA GLN A 39 10.72 0.95 5.34
C GLN A 39 10.28 2.18 6.15
N LEU A 40 9.03 2.21 6.60
CA LEU A 40 8.52 3.30 7.47
C LEU A 40 9.26 3.35 8.81
N ARG A 41 9.74 2.21 9.31
CA ARG A 41 10.51 2.12 10.57
C ARG A 41 11.84 2.87 10.53
N ILE A 42 12.36 3.14 9.33
CA ILE A 42 13.57 3.94 9.10
C ILE A 42 13.35 5.41 9.48
N VAL A 43 12.14 5.92 9.26
CA VAL A 43 11.77 7.30 9.60
C VAL A 43 11.11 7.36 10.98
N TRP A 44 10.26 6.38 11.29
CA TRP A 44 9.55 6.26 12.57
C TRP A 44 9.83 4.90 13.21
N PRO A 45 10.86 4.77 14.06
CA PRO A 45 11.21 3.52 14.73
C PRO A 45 10.05 2.90 15.52
N GLY A 46 9.14 3.74 16.00
CA GLY A 46 7.90 3.37 16.69
C GLY A 46 6.64 3.46 15.83
N VAL A 47 6.71 3.26 14.51
CA VAL A 47 5.53 3.35 13.62
C VAL A 47 4.37 2.44 14.09
N ALA A 48 4.68 1.28 14.67
CA ALA A 48 3.69 0.36 15.25
C ALA A 48 3.04 0.87 16.55
N SER A 49 3.65 1.87 17.21
CA SER A 49 3.12 2.53 18.41
C SER A 49 2.33 3.80 18.10
N LEU A 50 2.28 4.23 16.83
CA LEU A 50 1.43 5.32 16.41
C LEU A 50 -0.05 4.93 16.57
N PRO A 51 -0.95 5.91 16.78
CA PRO A 51 -2.38 5.67 16.69
C PRO A 51 -2.71 4.99 15.36
N GLU A 52 -3.61 4.01 15.39
CA GLU A 52 -4.00 3.21 14.21
C GLU A 52 -4.38 4.09 13.02
N GLN A 53 -4.98 5.25 13.31
CA GLN A 53 -5.37 6.25 12.30
C GLN A 53 -4.16 6.92 11.61
N ASP A 54 -3.06 7.16 12.31
CA ASP A 54 -1.83 7.75 11.75
C ASP A 54 -0.95 6.68 11.11
N GLY A 55 -0.85 5.50 11.72
CA GLY A 55 -0.15 4.35 11.15
C GLY A 55 -0.78 3.88 9.83
N GLY A 56 -2.12 3.83 9.77
CA GLY A 56 -2.87 3.52 8.56
C GLY A 56 -2.62 4.55 7.45
N PHE A 57 -2.66 5.84 7.79
CA PHE A 57 -2.37 6.92 6.84
C PHE A 57 -0.96 6.82 6.25
N LEU A 58 0.06 6.60 7.08
CA LEU A 58 1.44 6.45 6.61
C LEU A 58 1.62 5.20 5.74
N THR A 59 0.98 4.09 6.11
CA THR A 59 1.04 2.83 5.36
C THR A 59 0.38 2.98 3.99
N GLU A 60 -0.77 3.65 3.93
CA GLU A 60 -1.49 3.92 2.67
C GLU A 60 -0.68 4.83 1.74
N LEU A 61 -0.07 5.91 2.26
CA LEU A 61 0.83 6.76 1.47
C LEU A 61 2.04 5.97 0.97
N ALA A 62 2.64 5.17 1.84
CA ALA A 62 3.84 4.39 1.51
C ALA A 62 3.56 3.29 0.47
N LEU A 63 2.36 2.69 0.51
CA LEU A 63 1.85 1.82 -0.55
C LEU A 63 1.65 2.60 -1.86
N THR A 64 1.05 3.79 -1.79
CA THR A 64 0.76 4.63 -2.96
C THR A 64 2.03 5.06 -3.69
N CYS A 65 3.06 5.44 -2.95
CA CYS A 65 4.35 5.85 -3.53
C CYS A 65 5.29 4.66 -3.84
N ASN A 66 4.88 3.44 -3.46
CA ASN A 66 5.64 2.19 -3.53
C ASN A 66 7.02 2.31 -2.85
N VAL A 67 7.02 2.63 -1.55
CA VAL A 67 8.25 2.85 -0.77
C VAL A 67 9.19 1.64 -0.80
N VAL A 68 8.65 0.43 -0.99
CA VAL A 68 9.42 -0.82 -0.99
C VAL A 68 10.43 -0.88 -2.15
N GLU A 69 10.13 -0.24 -3.28
CA GLU A 69 11.05 -0.14 -4.42
C GLU A 69 12.11 0.98 -4.26
N ARG A 70 12.00 1.80 -3.21
CA ARG A 70 12.91 2.91 -2.94
C ARG A 70 14.09 2.47 -2.08
N PRO A 71 15.25 3.15 -2.19
CA PRO A 71 16.35 2.94 -1.28
C PRO A 71 15.89 3.12 0.18
N PRO A 72 16.29 2.22 1.10
CA PRO A 72 15.88 2.27 2.51
C PRO A 72 16.64 3.37 3.26
N VAL A 73 16.37 4.63 2.88
CA VAL A 73 17.03 5.82 3.39
C VAL A 73 15.95 6.81 3.80
N ARG A 74 16.10 7.42 4.98
CA ARG A 74 15.12 8.38 5.55
C ARG A 74 14.69 9.45 4.54
N ALA A 75 15.65 10.04 3.82
CA ALA A 75 15.37 11.08 2.83
C ALA A 75 14.53 10.58 1.65
N GLU A 76 14.80 9.37 1.16
CA GLU A 76 14.07 8.77 0.04
C GLU A 76 12.65 8.37 0.45
N VAL A 77 12.47 7.83 1.66
CA VAL A 77 11.15 7.52 2.20
C VAL A 77 10.30 8.80 2.31
N ILE A 78 10.86 9.88 2.87
CA ILE A 78 10.14 11.16 2.99
C ILE A 78 9.83 11.75 1.60
N ASN A 79 10.76 11.66 0.66
CA ASN A 79 10.55 12.15 -0.70
C ASN A 79 9.43 11.37 -1.40
N CYS A 80 9.42 10.04 -1.25
CA CYS A 80 8.36 9.16 -1.72
C CYS A 80 6.99 9.58 -1.16
N LEU A 81 6.89 9.74 0.17
CA LEU A 81 5.64 10.16 0.82
C LEU A 81 5.15 11.53 0.35
N ARG A 82 6.07 12.48 0.12
CA ARG A 82 5.75 13.83 -0.39
C ARG A 82 5.40 13.86 -1.89
N SER A 83 5.82 12.86 -2.65
CA SER A 83 5.51 12.76 -4.09
C SER A 83 4.08 12.32 -4.38
N VAL A 84 3.37 11.81 -3.37
CA VAL A 84 1.96 11.41 -3.50
C VAL A 84 1.10 12.67 -3.61
N GLU A 85 0.27 12.73 -4.65
CA GLU A 85 -0.70 13.81 -4.80
C GLU A 85 -1.79 13.64 -3.72
N MET A 86 -1.91 14.64 -2.84
CA MET A 86 -2.81 14.61 -1.70
C MET A 86 -3.37 16.00 -1.42
N ASP A 87 -4.51 16.07 -0.72
CA ASP A 87 -5.11 17.34 -0.37
C ASP A 87 -4.27 18.13 0.67
N ALA A 88 -4.61 19.41 0.87
CA ALA A 88 -3.90 20.28 1.80
C ALA A 88 -3.95 19.79 3.26
N SER A 89 -5.02 19.08 3.64
CA SER A 89 -5.19 18.54 5.00
C SER A 89 -4.31 17.32 5.25
N ALA A 90 -4.20 16.44 4.25
CA ALA A 90 -3.31 15.28 4.24
C ALA A 90 -1.84 15.72 4.25
N THR A 91 -1.50 16.74 3.46
CA THR A 91 -0.15 17.34 3.45
C THR A 91 0.21 17.89 4.83
N ALA A 92 -0.69 18.67 5.45
CA ALA A 92 -0.47 19.22 6.79
C ALA A 92 -0.38 18.12 7.87
N ARG A 93 -1.10 17.01 7.71
CA ARG A 93 -1.00 15.84 8.59
C ARG A 93 0.37 15.16 8.44
N LEU A 94 0.83 14.91 7.22
CA LEU A 94 2.15 14.36 6.95
C LEU A 94 3.25 15.23 7.55
N ASP A 95 3.20 16.55 7.35
CA ASP A 95 4.19 17.46 7.93
C ASP A 95 4.18 17.47 9.47
N ARG A 96 3.02 17.30 10.12
CA ARG A 96 2.96 17.13 11.58
C ARG A 96 3.63 15.83 12.02
N LEU A 97 3.38 14.72 11.33
CA LEU A 97 4.00 13.43 11.65
C LEU A 97 5.51 13.44 11.39
N LEU A 98 5.97 14.12 10.34
CA LEU A 98 7.39 14.30 10.03
C LEU A 98 8.12 15.12 11.09
N LYS A 99 7.46 16.11 11.70
CA LYS A 99 8.02 16.88 12.83
C LYS A 99 8.11 16.07 14.13
N GLN A 100 7.28 15.04 14.27
CA GLN A 100 7.30 14.10 15.40
C GLN A 100 8.25 12.93 15.17
N ALA A 101 8.75 12.75 13.94
CA ALA A 101 9.75 11.73 13.64
C ALA A 101 11.06 12.03 14.38
N PRO A 102 11.68 11.04 15.03
CA PRO A 102 12.97 11.22 15.69
C PRO A 102 14.11 11.53 14.71
#